data_AF-A0A6C0L931-F1
#
_entry.id   AF-A0A6C0L931-F1
#
_cell.length_a   1.000
_cell.length_b   1.000
_cell.length_c   1.000
_cell.angle_alpha   90.00
_cell.angle_beta   90.00
_cell.angle_gamma   90.00
#
_symmetry.space_group_name_H-M   'P 1'
#
loop_
_entity.id
_entity.type
_entity.pdbx_description
1 polymer ?
#
loop_
_entity_poly.entity_id
_entity_poly.type
_entity_poly.pdbx_seq_one_letter_code
_entity_poly.pdbx_strand_id
1 'polypeptide(L)'
;MEVSGFLILSQDFVNNRSKYYKNLVFAKFDNKVYIQVFNCVSWSVIINYDDLMKNEYLKTYYELSRAAIGKPNIDKEYYCGVDPNYVPKKYEKNDGMFVDTIYIVEDALTHVQEAKKGNTHQSLDLKWLRKMKVSTDAKIKEFFENYNKKYGFEEENFEETKAIYTALVNKL
;
A
#
# COMPACT_ATOMS: atom_id res chain seq x y z
N MET A 1 -8.78 -14.31 -0.68
CA MET A 1 -8.01 -13.31 -1.44
C MET A 1 -8.14 -12.01 -0.67
N GLU A 2 -7.01 -11.41 -0.36
CA GLU A 2 -6.91 -10.17 0.41
C GLU A 2 -6.25 -9.13 -0.48
N VAL A 3 -6.80 -7.92 -0.53
CA VAL A 3 -6.21 -6.81 -1.27
C VAL A 3 -6.14 -5.61 -0.32
N SER A 4 -4.98 -5.00 -0.19
CA SER A 4 -4.74 -3.90 0.73
C SER A 4 -3.70 -2.93 0.17
N GLY A 5 -3.82 -1.67 0.56
CA GLY A 5 -2.90 -0.59 0.21
C GLY A 5 -2.17 -0.04 1.44
N PHE A 6 -0.94 0.42 1.24
CA PHE A 6 -0.20 1.23 2.20
C PHE A 6 0.38 2.43 1.46
N LEU A 7 -0.05 3.63 1.84
CA LEU A 7 0.32 4.87 1.19
C LEU A 7 1.01 5.79 2.20
N ILE A 8 2.13 6.38 1.79
CA ILE A 8 2.81 7.46 2.52
C ILE A 8 2.67 8.73 1.69
N LEU A 9 2.22 9.80 2.32
CA LEU A 9 1.97 11.10 1.71
C LEU A 9 2.60 12.18 2.59
N SER A 10 3.34 13.11 1.97
CA SER A 10 3.67 14.38 2.61
C SER A 10 2.99 15.52 1.87
N GLN A 11 2.22 16.31 2.62
CA GLN A 11 1.43 17.42 2.08
C GLN A 11 1.73 18.71 2.83
N ASP A 12 2.02 19.75 2.07
CA ASP A 12 1.95 21.12 2.56
C ASP A 12 0.48 21.54 2.51
N PHE A 13 -0.21 21.42 3.66
CA PHE A 13 -1.64 21.75 3.77
C PHE A 13 -1.90 23.25 3.63
N VAL A 14 -0.93 24.10 3.99
CA VAL A 14 -1.06 25.56 3.85
C VAL A 14 -1.09 25.98 2.38
N ASN A 15 -0.22 25.40 1.57
CA ASN A 15 -0.11 25.73 0.15
C ASN A 15 -0.85 24.75 -0.77
N ASN A 16 -1.51 23.72 -0.21
CA ASN A 16 -2.15 22.62 -0.91
C ASN A 16 -1.24 21.95 -1.96
N ARG A 17 -0.04 21.55 -1.54
CA ARG A 17 0.97 20.91 -2.41
C ARG A 17 1.46 19.59 -1.82
N SER A 18 1.34 18.52 -2.59
CA SER A 18 2.00 17.25 -2.24
C SER A 18 3.49 17.34 -2.55
N LYS A 19 4.35 17.04 -1.56
CA LYS A 19 5.80 17.01 -1.74
C LYS A 19 6.29 15.65 -2.24
N TYR A 20 5.77 14.58 -1.66
CA TYR A 20 6.03 13.22 -2.13
C TYR A 20 4.85 12.31 -1.82
N TYR A 21 4.71 11.25 -2.60
CA TYR A 21 3.78 10.16 -2.33
C TYR A 21 4.40 8.83 -2.74
N LYS A 22 4.18 7.80 -1.94
CA LYS A 22 4.62 6.43 -2.22
C LYS A 22 3.48 5.49 -1.89
N ASN A 23 3.18 4.55 -2.78
CA ASN A 23 2.09 3.62 -2.60
C ASN A 23 2.55 2.17 -2.83
N LEU A 24 2.12 1.29 -1.94
CA LEU A 24 2.24 -0.15 -2.03
C LEU A 24 0.86 -0.77 -2.10
N VAL A 25 0.62 -1.60 -3.10
CA VAL A 25 -0.61 -2.37 -3.22
C VAL A 25 -0.26 -3.85 -3.19
N PHE A 26 -0.92 -4.57 -2.29
CA PHE A 26 -0.76 -6.01 -2.10
C PHE A 26 -2.03 -6.72 -2.51
N ALA A 27 -1.92 -7.80 -3.29
CA ALA A 27 -3.01 -8.73 -3.53
C ALA A 27 -2.54 -10.16 -3.26
N LYS A 28 -3.00 -10.76 -2.15
CA LYS A 28 -2.69 -12.14 -1.76
C LYS A 28 -3.74 -13.11 -2.29
N PHE A 29 -3.28 -14.12 -3.02
CA PHE A 29 -4.08 -15.23 -3.54
C PHE A 29 -3.33 -16.54 -3.35
N ASP A 30 -3.96 -17.48 -2.63
CA ASP A 30 -3.35 -18.75 -2.24
C ASP A 30 -1.98 -18.52 -1.54
N ASN A 31 -0.91 -19.15 -2.02
CA ASN A 31 0.47 -18.95 -1.52
C ASN A 31 1.26 -17.88 -2.28
N LYS A 32 0.60 -16.98 -3.02
CA LYS A 32 1.24 -15.94 -3.82
C LYS A 32 0.78 -14.56 -3.39
N VAL A 33 1.65 -13.59 -3.58
CA VAL A 33 1.32 -12.17 -3.38
C VAL A 33 1.79 -11.38 -4.60
N TYR A 34 0.85 -10.66 -5.20
CA TYR A 34 1.16 -9.58 -6.11
C TYR A 34 1.49 -8.34 -5.30
N ILE A 35 2.61 -7.69 -5.64
CA ILE A 35 3.07 -6.46 -5.01
C ILE A 35 3.25 -5.44 -6.13
N GLN A 36 2.60 -4.30 -5.99
CA GLN A 36 2.80 -3.14 -6.85
C GLN A 36 3.35 -1.99 -6.04
N VAL A 37 4.40 -1.36 -6.55
CA VAL A 37 4.97 -0.14 -6.01
C VAL A 37 4.66 0.98 -6.99
N PHE A 38 4.19 2.10 -6.47
CA PHE A 38 3.92 3.30 -7.26
C PHE A 38 4.54 4.52 -6.58
N ASN A 39 5.56 5.09 -7.23
CA ASN A 39 6.19 6.36 -6.87
C ASN A 39 6.82 6.91 -8.16
N CYS A 40 6.04 7.68 -8.94
CA CYS A 40 6.33 8.20 -10.27
C CYS A 40 6.55 7.15 -11.40
N VAL A 41 6.99 5.93 -11.07
CA VAL A 41 7.06 4.78 -11.97
C VAL A 41 6.38 3.59 -11.30
N SER A 42 5.51 2.89 -12.02
CA SER A 42 4.84 1.68 -11.54
C SER A 42 5.72 0.46 -11.80
N TRP A 43 6.01 -0.33 -10.76
CA TRP A 43 6.58 -1.67 -10.90
C TRP A 43 5.75 -2.69 -10.16
N SER A 44 5.77 -3.93 -10.63
CA SER A 44 5.09 -5.02 -9.95
C SER A 44 5.79 -6.36 -10.09
N VAL A 45 5.61 -7.18 -9.07
CA VAL A 45 6.13 -8.54 -8.97
C VAL A 45 5.07 -9.46 -8.38
N ILE A 46 5.17 -10.75 -8.67
CA ILE A 46 4.43 -11.80 -7.97
C ILE A 46 5.45 -12.72 -7.31
N ILE A 47 5.39 -12.83 -5.99
CA ILE A 47 6.28 -13.69 -5.20
C ILE A 47 5.48 -14.72 -4.40
N ASN A 48 6.15 -15.74 -3.87
CA ASN A 48 5.52 -16.59 -2.87
C ASN A 48 5.29 -15.80 -1.58
N TYR A 49 4.23 -16.13 -0.86
CA TYR A 49 3.93 -15.51 0.42
C TYR A 49 5.06 -15.72 1.43
N ASP A 50 5.64 -16.92 1.47
CA ASP A 50 6.75 -17.21 2.38
C ASP A 50 7.99 -16.34 2.11
N ASP A 51 8.21 -15.95 0.86
CA ASP A 51 9.32 -15.06 0.49
C ASP A 51 9.03 -13.60 0.85
N LEU A 52 7.77 -13.16 0.77
CA LEU A 52 7.33 -11.86 1.31
C LEU A 52 7.63 -11.79 2.82
N MET A 53 7.28 -12.85 3.57
CA MET A 53 7.43 -12.86 5.03
C MET A 53 8.89 -12.89 5.50
N LYS A 54 9.85 -13.22 4.63
CA LYS A 54 11.29 -13.14 4.91
C LYS A 54 11.87 -11.74 4.68
N ASN A 55 11.22 -10.89 3.89
CA ASN A 55 11.65 -9.52 3.65
C ASN A 55 11.04 -8.59 4.71
N GLU A 56 11.82 -8.18 5.71
CA GLU A 56 11.31 -7.45 6.87
C GLU A 56 10.60 -6.14 6.50
N TYR A 57 11.13 -5.39 5.53
CA TYR A 57 10.55 -4.14 5.05
C TYR A 57 9.17 -4.36 4.43
N LEU A 58 9.09 -5.20 3.40
CA LEU A 58 7.83 -5.45 2.69
C LEU A 58 6.81 -6.17 3.58
N LYS A 59 7.26 -7.09 4.43
CA LYS A 59 6.42 -7.72 5.44
C LYS A 59 5.76 -6.68 6.32
N THR A 60 6.52 -5.72 6.85
CA THR A 60 6.00 -4.67 7.75
C THR A 60 4.90 -3.87 7.06
N TYR A 61 5.14 -3.35 5.86
CA TYR A 61 4.12 -2.59 5.12
C TYR A 61 2.92 -3.46 4.73
N TYR A 62 3.13 -4.72 4.40
CA TYR A 62 2.05 -5.67 4.15
C TYR A 62 1.18 -5.86 5.40
N GLU A 63 1.78 -6.13 6.56
CA GLU A 63 1.07 -6.33 7.83
C GLU A 63 0.29 -5.08 8.24
N LEU A 64 0.90 -3.89 8.13
CA LEU A 64 0.23 -2.62 8.41
C LEU A 64 -0.94 -2.38 7.45
N SER A 65 -0.77 -2.65 6.14
CA SER A 65 -1.83 -2.45 5.15
C SER A 65 -3.08 -3.28 5.45
N ARG A 66 -2.92 -4.48 6.01
CA ARG A 66 -4.03 -5.38 6.34
C ARG A 66 -4.93 -4.81 7.44
N ALA A 67 -4.43 -3.90 8.28
CA ALA A 67 -5.24 -3.25 9.31
C ALA A 67 -6.41 -2.43 8.73
N ALA A 68 -6.35 -2.04 7.45
CA ALA A 68 -7.45 -1.35 6.77
C ALA A 68 -8.59 -2.27 6.34
N ILE A 69 -8.33 -3.58 6.14
CA ILE A 69 -9.28 -4.49 5.50
C ILE A 69 -10.56 -4.60 6.32
N GLY A 70 -11.69 -4.28 5.71
CA GLY A 70 -13.01 -4.41 6.34
C GLY A 70 -13.32 -3.39 7.44
N LYS A 71 -12.44 -2.41 7.69
CA LYS A 71 -12.73 -1.26 8.56
C LYS A 71 -13.53 -0.19 7.80
N PRO A 72 -14.40 0.60 8.46
CA PRO A 72 -15.07 1.74 7.83
C PRO A 72 -14.06 2.83 7.44
N ASN A 73 -14.26 3.51 6.31
CA ASN A 73 -13.48 4.70 5.99
C ASN A 73 -13.68 5.77 7.06
N ILE A 74 -12.59 6.35 7.56
CA ILE A 74 -12.64 7.30 8.69
C ILE A 74 -12.62 8.75 8.17
N ASP A 75 -12.03 8.98 6.98
CA ASP A 75 -11.79 10.33 6.46
C ASP A 75 -12.19 10.46 4.97
N LYS A 76 -13.06 11.44 4.68
CA LYS A 76 -13.62 11.68 3.34
C LYS A 76 -12.63 12.20 2.32
N GLU A 77 -11.55 12.81 2.79
CA GLU A 77 -10.50 13.30 1.91
C GLU A 77 -9.63 12.16 1.35
N TYR A 78 -9.71 10.97 1.98
CA TYR A 78 -8.83 9.83 1.69
C TYR A 78 -9.56 8.61 1.14
N TYR A 79 -10.82 8.74 0.70
CA TYR A 79 -11.48 7.71 -0.08
C TYR A 79 -11.98 8.27 -1.41
N CYS A 80 -11.65 7.57 -2.51
CA CYS A 80 -12.02 7.99 -3.87
C CYS A 80 -13.49 7.70 -4.22
N GLY A 81 -14.19 6.91 -3.40
CA GLY A 81 -15.62 6.64 -3.57
C GLY A 81 -16.50 7.83 -3.15
N VAL A 82 -17.68 7.99 -3.73
CA VAL A 82 -18.63 9.07 -3.33
C VAL A 82 -19.50 8.66 -2.13
N ASP A 83 -19.47 7.38 -1.75
CA ASP A 83 -20.30 6.81 -0.68
C ASP A 83 -19.48 6.58 0.61
N PRO A 84 -19.78 7.28 1.72
CA PRO A 84 -19.11 7.07 3.02
C PRO A 84 -19.35 5.68 3.62
N ASN A 85 -20.41 4.98 3.16
CA ASN A 85 -20.73 3.61 3.54
C ASN A 85 -20.23 2.58 2.51
N TYR A 86 -19.36 3.00 1.57
CA TYR A 86 -18.81 2.10 0.58
C TYR A 86 -18.04 0.96 1.26
N VAL A 87 -18.68 -0.20 1.33
CA VAL A 87 -18.01 -1.48 1.56
C VAL A 87 -17.53 -1.95 0.19
N PRO A 88 -16.22 -2.20 -0.01
CA PRO A 88 -15.71 -2.71 -1.28
C PRO A 88 -16.52 -3.90 -1.76
N LYS A 89 -17.33 -3.69 -2.81
CA LYS A 89 -18.06 -4.78 -3.42
C LYS A 89 -17.03 -5.75 -3.97
N LYS A 90 -17.05 -6.96 -3.42
CA LYS A 90 -16.32 -8.10 -3.95
C LYS A 90 -16.73 -8.28 -5.42
N TYR A 91 -15.86 -7.89 -6.34
CA TYR A 91 -15.84 -8.34 -7.75
C TYR A 91 -16.87 -7.76 -8.74
N GLU A 92 -16.98 -6.44 -8.88
CA GLU A 92 -17.57 -5.87 -10.10
C GLU A 92 -16.50 -5.65 -11.19
N LYS A 93 -16.88 -5.97 -12.44
CA LYS A 93 -16.01 -6.32 -13.57
C LYS A 93 -15.51 -5.11 -14.38
N ASN A 94 -15.53 -3.90 -13.83
CA ASN A 94 -15.29 -2.67 -14.59
C ASN A 94 -14.06 -1.91 -14.08
N ASP A 95 -12.95 -2.02 -14.82
CA ASP A 95 -11.78 -1.12 -14.98
C ASP A 95 -11.05 -0.53 -13.76
N GLY A 96 -11.52 -0.81 -12.55
CA GLY A 96 -10.95 -0.33 -11.31
C GLY A 96 -11.64 -0.91 -10.08
N MET A 97 -10.89 -1.10 -9.01
CA MET A 97 -11.40 -1.48 -7.70
C MET A 97 -10.91 -0.50 -6.65
N PHE A 98 -11.73 -0.23 -5.65
CA PHE A 98 -11.28 0.49 -4.47
C PHE A 98 -10.66 -0.50 -3.48
N VAL A 99 -9.39 -0.28 -3.17
CA VAL A 99 -8.60 -1.10 -2.24
C VAL A 99 -8.56 -0.42 -0.88
N ASP A 100 -8.93 -1.14 0.17
CA ASP A 100 -8.77 -0.68 1.55
C ASP A 100 -7.31 -0.30 1.80
N THR A 101 -7.07 0.95 2.18
CA THR A 101 -5.72 1.53 2.25
C THR A 101 -5.49 2.20 3.59
N ILE A 102 -4.34 1.91 4.20
CA ILE A 102 -3.77 2.74 5.27
C ILE A 102 -2.98 3.87 4.62
N TYR A 103 -3.20 5.08 5.09
CA TYR A 103 -2.41 6.25 4.75
C TYR A 103 -1.60 6.65 5.98
N ILE A 104 -0.31 6.90 5.80
CA ILE A 104 0.49 7.71 6.71
C ILE A 104 0.64 9.08 6.06
N VAL A 105 0.07 10.09 6.70
CA VAL A 105 0.02 11.46 6.20
C VAL A 105 0.92 12.31 7.09
N GLU A 106 1.88 12.98 6.47
CA GLU A 106 2.79 13.92 7.10
C GLU A 106 2.47 15.35 6.66
N ASP A 107 2.24 16.24 7.61
CA ASP A 107 2.24 17.68 7.33
C ASP A 107 3.67 18.13 7.02
N ALA A 108 3.88 18.62 5.81
CA ALA A 108 5.21 18.91 5.28
C ALA A 108 5.88 20.18 5.85
N LEU A 109 5.19 20.93 6.71
CA LEU A 109 5.70 22.13 7.38
C LEU A 109 5.96 21.88 8.87
N THR A 110 5.12 21.06 9.51
CA THR A 110 5.20 20.77 10.95
C THR A 110 5.78 19.39 11.26
N HIS A 111 5.89 18.51 10.27
CA HIS A 111 6.30 17.11 10.38
C HIS A 111 5.39 16.26 11.28
N VAL A 112 4.19 16.75 11.60
CA VAL A 112 3.18 15.96 12.32
C VAL A 112 2.69 14.85 11.40
N GLN A 113 2.71 13.62 11.93
CA GLN A 113 2.25 12.43 11.22
C GLN A 113 0.95 11.89 11.83
N GLU A 114 0.04 11.48 10.96
CA GLU A 114 -1.19 10.80 11.34
C GLU A 114 -1.45 9.60 10.42
N ALA A 115 -2.07 8.56 10.97
CA ALA A 115 -2.59 7.48 10.14
C ALA A 115 -4.06 7.76 9.80
N LYS A 116 -4.49 7.39 8.59
CA LYS A 116 -5.89 7.39 8.17
C LYS A 116 -6.25 6.05 7.55
N LYS A 117 -7.53 5.69 7.66
CA LYS A 117 -8.12 4.61 6.87
C LYS A 117 -8.96 5.22 5.76
N GLY A 118 -8.65 4.83 4.51
CA GLY A 118 -9.40 5.21 3.33
C GLY A 118 -9.44 4.11 2.27
N ASN A 119 -9.58 4.50 1.01
CA ASN A 119 -9.45 3.58 -0.12
C ASN A 119 -8.82 4.24 -1.35
N THR A 120 -8.06 3.45 -2.11
CA THR A 120 -7.43 3.90 -3.36
C THR A 120 -8.04 3.19 -4.55
N HIS A 121 -8.28 3.93 -5.64
CA HIS A 121 -8.66 3.32 -6.91
C HIS A 121 -7.46 2.59 -7.53
N GLN A 122 -7.63 1.32 -7.85
CA GLN A 122 -6.60 0.47 -8.45
C GLN A 122 -7.14 -0.26 -9.68
N SER A 123 -6.45 -0.16 -10.80
CA SER A 123 -6.78 -0.94 -12.01
C SER A 123 -6.15 -2.34 -11.94
N LEU A 124 -6.77 -3.22 -11.15
CA LEU A 124 -6.33 -4.61 -10.97
C LEU A 124 -7.34 -5.61 -11.55
N ASP A 125 -6.89 -6.44 -12.50
CA ASP A 125 -7.64 -7.63 -12.90
C ASP A 125 -7.30 -8.80 -11.97
N LEU A 126 -8.08 -8.93 -10.90
CA LEU A 126 -7.92 -9.99 -9.90
C LEU A 126 -8.08 -11.41 -10.48
N LYS A 127 -8.89 -11.59 -11.54
CA LYS A 127 -9.08 -12.90 -12.17
C LYS A 127 -7.85 -13.29 -12.96
N TRP A 128 -7.23 -12.33 -13.63
CA TRP A 128 -5.98 -12.53 -14.35
C TRP A 128 -4.82 -12.74 -13.38
N LEU A 129 -4.67 -11.90 -12.35
CA LEU A 129 -3.62 -12.02 -11.33
C LEU A 129 -3.60 -13.41 -10.68
N ARG A 130 -4.78 -13.97 -10.35
CA ARG A 130 -4.88 -15.32 -9.77
C ARG A 130 -4.28 -16.42 -10.66
N LYS A 131 -4.32 -16.25 -11.99
CA LYS A 131 -3.79 -17.23 -12.96
C LYS A 131 -2.31 -17.05 -13.21
N MET A 132 -1.71 -15.94 -12.78
CA MET A 132 -0.30 -15.67 -13.02
C MET A 132 0.61 -16.61 -12.20
N LYS A 133 1.75 -16.92 -12.79
CA LYS A 133 2.84 -17.63 -12.12
C LYS A 133 3.64 -16.66 -11.25
N VAL A 134 4.36 -17.22 -10.28
CA VAL A 134 5.42 -16.49 -9.57
C VAL A 134 6.40 -15.94 -10.61
N SER A 135 6.88 -14.72 -10.35
CA SER A 135 7.86 -14.06 -11.22
C SER A 135 9.17 -14.84 -11.21
N THR A 136 9.96 -14.70 -12.27
CA THR A 136 11.29 -15.32 -12.32
C THR A 136 12.20 -14.73 -11.24
N ASP A 137 13.18 -15.51 -10.76
CA ASP A 137 14.14 -15.05 -9.76
C ASP A 137 14.85 -13.76 -10.20
N ALA A 138 15.16 -13.63 -11.49
CA ALA A 138 15.73 -12.40 -12.06
C ALA A 138 14.81 -11.19 -11.87
N LYS A 139 13.50 -11.32 -12.14
CA LYS A 139 12.53 -10.24 -11.96
C LYS A 139 12.31 -9.92 -10.47
N ILE A 140 12.32 -10.93 -9.61
CA ILE A 140 12.20 -10.74 -8.15
C ILE A 140 13.41 -9.98 -7.61
N LYS A 141 14.62 -10.40 -8.01
CA LYS A 141 15.87 -9.73 -7.65
C LYS A 141 15.88 -8.28 -8.14
N GLU A 142 15.53 -8.05 -9.40
CA GLU A 142 15.42 -6.70 -9.96
C GLU A 142 14.40 -5.86 -9.18
N PHE A 143 13.25 -6.43 -8.83
CA PHE A 143 12.25 -5.73 -8.03
C PHE A 143 12.82 -5.29 -6.68
N PHE A 144 13.50 -6.17 -5.93
CA PHE A 144 14.09 -5.81 -4.63
C PHE A 144 15.26 -4.82 -4.74
N GLU A 145 16.12 -4.95 -5.74
CA GLU A 145 17.22 -4.00 -5.97
C GLU A 145 16.69 -2.58 -6.26
N ASN A 146 15.57 -2.49 -6.96
CA ASN A 146 14.93 -1.20 -7.26
C ASN A 146 14.01 -0.71 -6.14
N TYR A 147 13.41 -1.61 -5.35
CA TYR A 147 12.66 -1.30 -4.13
C TYR A 147 13.42 -0.31 -3.26
N ASN A 148 14.69 -0.62 -3.04
CA ASN A 148 15.55 0.15 -2.15
C ASN A 148 16.07 1.41 -2.85
N LYS A 149 16.65 1.25 -4.04
CA LYS A 149 17.36 2.34 -4.75
C LYS A 149 16.45 3.42 -5.33
N LYS A 150 15.24 3.05 -5.78
CA LYS A 150 14.36 3.96 -6.53
C LYS A 150 13.13 4.39 -5.76
N TYR A 151 12.61 3.54 -4.89
CA TYR A 151 11.34 3.80 -4.22
C TYR A 151 11.51 4.28 -2.78
N GLY A 152 12.68 4.06 -2.17
CA GLY A 152 13.10 4.68 -0.91
C GLY A 152 12.23 4.27 0.27
N PHE A 153 11.80 3.01 0.32
CA PHE A 153 11.07 2.45 1.47
C PHE A 153 11.99 1.86 2.55
N GLU A 154 13.29 1.72 2.25
CA GLU A 154 14.33 1.52 3.26
C GLU A 154 14.80 2.90 3.73
N GLU A 155 14.26 3.34 4.86
CA GLU A 155 14.73 4.53 5.56
C GLU A 155 15.92 4.15 6.44
N GLU A 156 16.91 5.05 6.59
CA GLU A 156 18.08 4.82 7.46
C GLU A 156 17.66 4.44 8.91
N ASN A 157 16.46 4.87 9.33
CA ASN A 157 15.88 4.63 10.64
C ASN A 157 14.65 3.68 10.61
N PHE A 158 14.65 2.66 9.74
CA PHE A 158 13.48 1.80 9.53
C PHE A 158 12.81 1.25 10.80
N GLU A 159 13.56 0.85 11.83
CA GLU A 159 12.96 0.35 13.09
C GLU A 159 12.17 1.44 13.83
N GLU A 160 12.65 2.68 13.81
CA GLU A 160 11.93 3.83 14.37
C GLU A 160 10.66 4.11 13.56
N THR A 161 10.79 4.17 12.23
CA THR A 161 9.66 4.37 11.31
C THR A 161 8.59 3.29 11.48
N LYS A 162 9.00 2.02 11.57
CA LYS A 162 8.13 0.87 11.86
C LYS A 162 7.41 1.03 13.19
N ALA A 163 8.10 1.45 14.25
CA ALA A 163 7.47 1.67 15.55
C ALA A 163 6.44 2.81 15.51
N ILE A 164 6.79 3.94 14.87
CA ILE A 164 5.90 5.10 14.69
C ILE A 164 4.65 4.69 13.90
N TYR A 165 4.82 4.09 12.71
CA TYR A 165 3.70 3.70 11.86
C TYR A 165 2.81 2.67 12.53
N THR A 166 3.39 1.69 13.22
CA THR A 166 2.62 0.70 14.01
C THR A 166 1.79 1.39 15.09
N ALA A 167 2.39 2.34 15.84
CA ALA A 167 1.69 3.07 16.88
C ALA A 167 0.57 3.97 16.32
N LEU A 168 0.76 4.58 15.15
CA LEU A 168 -0.27 5.37 14.48
C LEU A 168 -1.43 4.49 13.99
N VAL A 169 -1.12 3.37 13.32
CA VAL A 169 -2.14 2.46 12.78
C VAL A 169 -2.94 1.77 13.89
N ASN A 170 -2.32 1.44 15.03
CA ASN A 170 -3.02 0.83 16.16
C ASN A 170 -4.04 1.77 16.84
N LYS A 171 -3.99 3.08 16.56
CA LYS A 171 -4.97 4.06 17.07
C LYS A 171 -6.21 4.19 16.18
N LEU A 172 -6.25 3.51 15.02
CA LEU A 172 -7.38 3.49 14.06
C LEU A 172 -8.39 2.39 14.37
#